data_AF-A0A7W0UHK5-F1
#
_entry.id   AF-A0A7W0UHK5-F1
#
_cell.length_a   1.000
_cell.length_b   1.000
_cell.length_c   1.000
_cell.angle_alpha   90.00
_cell.angle_beta   90.00
_cell.angle_gamma   90.00
#
_symmetry.space_group_name_H-M   'P 1'
#
loop_
_entity.id
_entity.type
_entity.pdbx_description
1 polymer ?
#
loop_
_entity_poly.entity_id
_entity_poly.type
_entity_poly.pdbx_seq_one_letter_code
_entity_poly.pdbx_strand_id
1 'polypeptide(L)'
;MVASSLVGASTAFWPLGTAAAGAIALTLAAVAALARPLRPSPFSPVHLTVWLYLAVAAATVSVYPAVADAPFGTAFRTTLPTDLLAATALLYVLAAGSVLAGAACCLALTRGSGFGRRPVRLERIGSSEGAHTALLVVALVPFALIFAGTAGDLGVLLNRTYYLASLQANQQLFGFGANLALAVTLLAGYVWSASTAWTKRATSVAVALLYFILFFSLGSRSLAMAPIVFAMGAYAASPTSKRLKTLLLISVGVGLILLPLPLSLRLMDAHGLIPYLSNLAPDSPAVDVGAASLLLNLLQSVPTVAVTAFKEPALPLWVSLNPLPGNVAGWYAVSDAYRLNVNAPYPALGELANRSVLVVATYFAVAGFVLARTDLAIRRLMARGHQLYALLLVAVSGLFAVFSLQYNLRTTTRFLYYLTALTLLAAIVPRLLAAARGLYSRRYRTRHREPGLTRPRGL
;
A
#
# COMPACT_ATOMS: atom_id res chain seq x y z
N MET A 1 -9.39 28.20 -20.22
CA MET A 1 -8.93 29.55 -19.77
C MET A 1 -8.09 29.55 -18.48
N VAL A 2 -8.07 28.50 -17.65
CA VAL A 2 -7.14 28.42 -16.48
C VAL A 2 -5.80 27.74 -16.83
N ALA A 3 -5.77 26.85 -17.83
CA ALA A 3 -4.50 26.33 -18.37
C ALA A 3 -3.64 27.45 -18.99
N SER A 4 -4.28 28.46 -19.60
CA SER A 4 -3.58 29.62 -20.18
C SER A 4 -3.09 30.64 -19.15
N SER A 5 -3.54 30.61 -17.89
CA SER A 5 -2.99 31.50 -16.85
C SER A 5 -1.78 30.91 -16.12
N LEU A 6 -1.62 29.58 -16.15
CA LEU A 6 -0.39 28.92 -15.69
C LEU A 6 0.66 28.81 -16.81
N VAL A 7 0.23 28.68 -18.06
CA VAL A 7 1.12 28.71 -19.25
C VAL A 7 1.41 30.14 -19.71
N GLY A 8 0.51 31.11 -19.47
CA GLY A 8 0.74 32.53 -19.79
C GLY A 8 1.62 33.26 -18.77
N ALA A 9 1.76 32.71 -17.56
CA ALA A 9 2.73 33.18 -16.56
C ALA A 9 4.07 32.40 -16.61
N SER A 10 4.25 31.49 -17.57
CA SER A 10 5.39 30.56 -17.65
C SER A 10 6.54 31.03 -18.56
N THR A 11 6.68 32.32 -18.85
CA THR A 11 7.86 32.84 -19.58
C THR A 11 8.80 33.65 -18.67
N ALA A 12 8.41 33.93 -17.43
CA ALA A 12 9.31 34.46 -16.40
C ALA A 12 9.78 33.31 -15.48
N PHE A 13 10.38 32.28 -16.07
CA PHE A 13 10.92 31.17 -15.30
C PHE A 13 12.17 31.61 -14.55
N TRP A 14 12.04 31.68 -13.22
CA TRP A 14 13.10 31.24 -12.31
C TRP A 14 13.75 29.99 -12.89
N PRO A 15 15.09 29.82 -12.85
CA PRO A 15 15.70 28.60 -13.35
C PRO A 15 15.06 27.42 -12.61
N LEU A 16 14.18 26.67 -13.28
CA LEU A 16 13.30 25.64 -12.70
C LEU A 16 14.06 24.66 -11.80
N GLY A 17 15.33 24.40 -12.14
CA GLY A 17 16.24 23.61 -11.32
C GLY A 17 16.54 24.22 -9.94
N THR A 18 16.73 25.54 -9.84
CA THR A 18 16.99 26.23 -8.55
C THR A 18 15.76 26.23 -7.64
N ALA A 19 14.56 26.44 -8.21
CA ALA A 19 13.31 26.38 -7.45
C ALA A 19 13.04 24.95 -6.93
N ALA A 20 13.28 23.93 -7.76
CA ALA A 20 13.16 22.53 -7.36
C ALA A 20 14.15 22.15 -6.26
N ALA A 21 15.42 22.53 -6.41
CA ALA A 21 16.45 22.31 -5.39
C ALA A 21 16.09 23.01 -4.07
N GLY A 22 15.62 24.27 -4.12
CA GLY A 22 15.18 25.01 -2.94
C GLY A 22 13.98 24.36 -2.25
N ALA A 23 12.97 23.93 -3.00
CA ALA A 23 11.81 23.23 -2.47
C ALA A 23 12.18 21.88 -1.82
N ILE A 24 13.10 21.13 -2.44
CA ILE A 24 13.64 19.89 -1.86
C ILE A 24 14.36 20.20 -0.55
N ALA A 25 15.26 21.19 -0.53
CA ALA A 25 16.00 21.58 0.66
C ALA A 25 15.07 22.00 1.82
N LEU A 26 14.05 22.80 1.53
CA LEU A 26 13.02 23.19 2.52
C LEU A 26 12.24 21.97 3.03
N THR A 27 11.89 21.05 2.14
CA THR A 27 11.20 19.80 2.51
C THR A 27 12.09 18.94 3.40
N LEU A 28 13.38 18.79 3.07
CA LEU A 28 14.36 18.06 3.89
C LEU A 28 14.57 18.73 5.25
N ALA A 29 14.61 20.06 5.32
CA ALA A 29 14.66 20.80 6.57
C ALA A 29 13.40 20.55 7.42
N ALA A 30 12.22 20.50 6.79
CA ALA A 30 10.96 20.15 7.47
C ALA A 30 10.97 18.69 7.97
N VAL A 31 11.51 17.74 7.20
CA VAL A 31 11.73 16.36 7.66
C VAL A 31 12.62 16.36 8.89
N ALA A 32 13.74 17.08 8.87
CA ALA A 32 14.67 17.17 10.00
C ALA A 32 14.00 17.79 11.24
N ALA A 33 13.19 18.84 11.06
CA ALA A 33 12.43 19.47 12.14
C ALA A 33 11.38 18.51 12.74
N LEU A 34 10.76 17.67 11.90
CA LEU A 34 9.77 16.67 12.31
C LEU A 34 10.38 15.33 12.76
N ALA A 35 11.67 15.09 12.53
CA ALA A 35 12.35 13.85 12.93
C ALA A 35 12.39 13.65 14.45
N ARG A 36 12.36 14.74 15.24
CA ARG A 36 12.27 14.66 16.70
C ARG A 36 10.89 14.18 17.17
N PRO A 37 9.76 14.80 16.78
CA PRO A 37 8.43 14.37 17.20
C PRO A 37 7.95 13.09 16.49
N LEU A 38 8.35 12.87 15.25
CA LEU A 38 8.17 11.62 14.51
C LEU A 38 9.54 10.97 14.37
N ARG A 39 9.96 10.17 15.35
CA ARG A 39 11.23 9.45 15.21
C ARG A 39 11.20 8.64 13.90
N PRO A 40 12.19 8.82 13.00
CA PRO A 40 12.26 8.09 11.75
C PRO A 40 12.12 6.60 12.01
N SER A 41 11.21 5.97 11.29
CA SER A 41 10.94 4.55 11.38
C SER A 41 10.49 4.06 10.02
N PRO A 42 10.93 2.87 9.57
CA PRO A 42 10.37 2.26 8.36
C PRO A 42 8.87 1.98 8.50
N PHE A 43 8.34 1.96 9.72
CA PHE A 43 6.92 1.80 10.02
C PHE A 43 6.17 3.13 10.13
N SER A 44 6.80 4.27 9.83
CA SER A 44 6.14 5.57 9.93
C SER A 44 5.42 5.93 8.62
N PRO A 45 4.07 5.99 8.60
CA PRO A 45 3.30 6.33 7.41
C PRO A 45 3.73 7.66 6.75
N VAL A 46 4.05 8.66 7.57
CA VAL A 46 4.48 9.99 7.11
C VAL A 46 5.82 9.89 6.39
N HIS A 47 6.83 9.28 7.02
CA HIS A 47 8.15 9.13 6.42
C HIS A 47 8.12 8.26 5.17
N LEU A 48 7.38 7.15 5.20
CA LEU A 48 7.22 6.27 4.05
C LEU A 48 6.71 7.04 2.83
N THR A 49 5.65 7.84 3.02
CA THR A 49 5.04 8.63 1.95
C THR A 49 5.98 9.72 1.45
N VAL A 50 6.59 10.48 2.37
CA VAL A 50 7.49 11.59 2.04
C VAL A 50 8.74 11.09 1.31
N TRP A 51 9.39 10.04 1.80
CA TRP A 51 10.58 9.49 1.15
C TRP A 51 10.27 8.89 -0.21
N LEU A 52 9.13 8.22 -0.36
CA LEU A 52 8.69 7.72 -1.66
C LEU A 52 8.54 8.87 -2.67
N TYR A 53 7.85 9.95 -2.30
CA TYR A 53 7.67 11.09 -3.21
C TYR A 53 8.97 11.80 -3.54
N LEU A 54 9.85 12.00 -2.55
CA LEU A 54 11.18 12.59 -2.80
C LEU A 54 12.05 11.69 -3.69
N ALA A 55 12.00 10.37 -3.51
CA ALA A 55 12.72 9.42 -4.36
C ALA A 55 12.22 9.45 -5.80
N VAL A 56 10.90 9.48 -6.00
CA VAL A 56 10.29 9.58 -7.34
C VAL A 56 10.59 10.95 -7.97
N ALA A 57 10.55 12.04 -7.18
CA ALA A 57 10.92 13.38 -7.65
C ALA A 57 12.36 13.42 -8.16
N ALA A 58 13.31 12.87 -7.40
CA ALA A 58 14.71 12.81 -7.79
C ALA A 58 14.88 11.97 -9.07
N ALA A 59 14.30 10.77 -9.09
CA ALA A 59 14.38 9.86 -10.23
C ALA A 59 13.68 10.40 -11.50
N THR A 60 12.66 11.26 -11.35
CA THR A 60 12.00 11.95 -12.48
C THR A 60 13.00 12.79 -13.28
N VAL A 61 13.93 13.47 -12.62
CA VAL A 61 14.89 14.35 -13.28
C VAL A 61 16.16 13.59 -13.69
N SER A 62 16.64 12.68 -12.85
CA SER A 62 17.95 12.04 -13.05
C SER A 62 17.92 10.72 -13.80
N VAL A 63 16.85 9.93 -13.66
CA VAL A 63 16.78 8.56 -14.19
C VAL A 63 15.84 8.45 -15.37
N TYR A 64 14.64 9.06 -15.27
CA TYR A 64 13.60 8.92 -16.28
C TYR A 64 14.06 9.29 -17.70
N PRO A 65 14.80 10.39 -17.96
CA PRO A 65 15.27 10.72 -19.32
C PRO A 65 16.10 9.61 -19.96
N ALA A 66 16.90 8.89 -19.18
CA ALA A 66 17.76 7.82 -19.68
C ALA A 66 17.00 6.52 -20.01
N VAL A 67 15.78 6.38 -19.50
CA VAL A 67 14.98 5.16 -19.69
C VAL A 67 13.67 5.41 -20.43
N ALA A 68 13.31 6.66 -20.75
CA ALA A 68 12.01 7.01 -21.32
C ALA A 68 11.69 6.28 -22.64
N ASP A 69 12.72 5.98 -23.44
CA ASP A 69 12.61 5.31 -24.74
C ASP A 69 12.73 3.78 -24.66
N ALA A 70 12.98 3.22 -23.47
CA ALA A 70 13.13 1.78 -23.34
C ALA A 70 11.80 1.02 -23.60
N PRO A 71 11.86 -0.19 -24.17
CA PRO A 71 10.68 -1.02 -24.38
C PRO A 71 10.00 -1.34 -23.03
N PHE A 72 8.69 -1.12 -22.97
CA PHE A 72 7.92 -1.10 -21.73
C PHE A 72 6.44 -1.44 -21.92
N GLY A 73 6.11 -2.72 -22.08
CA GLY A 73 4.73 -3.25 -21.97
C GLY A 73 3.59 -2.48 -22.66
N THR A 74 2.37 -2.68 -22.13
CA THR A 74 1.09 -2.00 -22.48
C THR A 74 0.88 -0.66 -21.76
N ALA A 75 1.85 -0.24 -20.96
CA ALA A 75 1.70 0.97 -20.16
C ALA A 75 1.66 2.21 -21.05
N PHE A 76 1.02 3.26 -20.54
CA PHE A 76 1.08 4.59 -21.16
C PHE A 76 2.54 5.05 -21.29
N ARG A 77 2.95 5.38 -22.53
CA ARG A 77 4.28 5.91 -22.84
C ARG A 77 4.18 7.26 -23.49
N THR A 78 5.05 8.16 -23.08
CA THR A 78 5.26 9.43 -23.74
C THR A 78 6.63 9.94 -23.33
N THR A 79 7.39 10.49 -24.28
CA THR A 79 8.57 11.27 -23.95
C THR A 79 8.11 12.63 -23.44
N LEU A 80 8.62 13.02 -22.28
CA LEU A 80 8.29 14.31 -21.67
C LEU A 80 9.41 15.31 -21.98
N PRO A 81 9.07 16.52 -22.46
CA PRO A 81 10.04 17.60 -22.53
C PRO A 81 10.53 18.00 -21.12
N THR A 82 11.74 18.58 -21.06
CA THR A 82 12.48 18.83 -19.81
C THR A 82 11.74 19.72 -18.82
N ASP A 83 10.96 20.67 -19.31
CA ASP A 83 10.11 21.56 -18.52
C ASP A 83 8.99 20.77 -17.80
N LEU A 84 8.32 19.84 -18.49
CA LEU A 84 7.30 18.99 -17.89
C LEU A 84 7.90 18.00 -16.88
N LEU A 85 9.12 17.51 -17.09
CA LEU A 85 9.83 16.70 -16.09
C LEU A 85 10.11 17.50 -14.82
N ALA A 86 10.64 18.71 -14.94
CA ALA A 86 10.90 19.59 -13.80
C ALA A 86 9.62 19.95 -13.05
N ALA A 87 8.55 20.29 -13.77
CA ALA A 87 7.23 20.58 -13.17
C ALA A 87 6.65 19.36 -12.45
N THR A 88 6.79 18.16 -13.01
CA THR A 88 6.33 16.91 -12.39
C THR A 88 7.12 16.58 -11.13
N ALA A 89 8.45 16.76 -11.15
CA ALA A 89 9.28 16.61 -9.96
C ALA A 89 8.88 17.58 -8.84
N LEU A 90 8.60 18.85 -9.18
CA LEU A 90 8.10 19.85 -8.26
C LEU A 90 6.75 19.46 -7.64
N LEU A 91 5.84 18.84 -8.39
CA LEU A 91 4.57 18.34 -7.84
C LEU A 91 4.77 17.26 -6.79
N TYR A 92 5.71 16.33 -6.99
CA TYR A 92 6.04 15.32 -5.98
C TYR A 92 6.63 15.95 -4.71
N VAL A 93 7.51 16.95 -4.86
CA VAL A 93 8.10 17.69 -3.73
C VAL A 93 7.03 18.48 -2.97
N LEU A 94 6.12 19.16 -3.69
CA LEU A 94 4.99 19.86 -3.11
C LEU A 94 4.08 18.90 -2.31
N ALA A 95 3.76 17.74 -2.87
CA ALA A 95 2.96 16.73 -2.17
C ALA A 95 3.66 16.27 -0.89
N ALA A 96 4.98 16.01 -0.94
CA ALA A 96 5.78 15.63 0.21
C ALA A 96 5.81 16.72 1.30
N GLY A 97 6.07 17.97 0.91
CA GLY A 97 6.04 19.12 1.82
C GLY A 97 4.67 19.33 2.46
N SER A 98 3.60 19.13 1.70
CA SER A 98 2.22 19.24 2.19
C SER A 98 1.88 18.14 3.18
N VAL A 99 2.31 16.90 2.93
CA VAL A 99 2.20 15.79 3.91
C VAL A 99 2.91 16.15 5.22
N LEU A 100 4.10 16.75 5.17
CA LEU A 100 4.82 17.20 6.36
C LEU A 100 4.08 18.32 7.10
N ALA A 101 3.54 19.31 6.38
CA ALA A 101 2.76 20.41 6.97
C ALA A 101 1.52 19.88 7.72
N GLY A 102 0.78 18.96 7.09
CA GLY A 102 -0.34 18.26 7.69
C GLY A 102 0.04 17.47 8.95
N ALA A 103 1.16 16.74 8.87
CA ALA A 103 1.70 15.99 9.99
C ALA A 103 2.12 16.92 11.15
N ALA A 104 2.77 18.05 10.85
CA ALA A 104 3.16 19.05 11.84
C ALA A 104 1.94 19.62 12.58
N CYS A 105 0.86 19.94 11.84
CA CYS A 105 -0.41 20.39 12.41
C CYS A 105 -1.01 19.34 13.36
N CYS A 106 -1.08 18.08 12.93
CA CYS A 106 -1.57 16.98 13.77
C CYS A 106 -0.76 16.84 15.07
N LEU A 107 0.56 16.94 14.97
CA LEU A 107 1.44 16.84 16.13
C LEU A 107 1.26 18.02 17.07
N ALA A 108 1.16 19.25 16.55
CA ALA A 108 0.91 20.44 17.35
C ALA A 108 -0.37 20.30 18.18
N LEU A 109 -1.44 19.79 17.57
CA LEU A 109 -2.73 19.55 18.24
C LEU A 109 -2.71 18.35 19.23
N THR A 110 -1.71 17.48 19.15
CA THR A 110 -1.60 16.27 20.00
C THR A 110 -0.43 16.30 20.99
N ARG A 111 0.24 17.46 21.13
CA ARG A 111 1.48 17.69 21.91
C ARG A 111 1.44 17.23 23.38
N GLY A 112 0.26 17.02 23.97
CA GLY A 112 0.14 16.52 25.35
C GLY A 112 0.31 15.00 25.54
N SER A 113 0.37 14.20 24.47
CA SER A 113 0.17 12.74 24.63
C SER A 113 1.40 11.92 25.04
N GLY A 114 2.62 12.48 25.09
CA GLY A 114 3.87 11.82 25.53
C GLY A 114 4.33 10.58 24.72
N PHE A 115 3.43 9.97 23.93
CA PHE A 115 3.60 8.68 23.27
C PHE A 115 4.48 8.73 22.02
N GLY A 116 4.67 9.90 21.40
CA GLY A 116 5.42 10.02 20.14
C GLY A 116 6.91 9.69 20.23
N ARG A 117 7.48 9.67 21.45
CA ARG A 117 8.94 9.54 21.62
C ARG A 117 9.44 8.10 21.72
N ARG A 118 8.58 7.11 21.96
CA ARG A 118 9.05 5.72 22.08
C ARG A 118 9.43 5.16 20.69
N PRO A 119 10.62 4.55 20.55
CA PRO A 119 10.98 3.89 19.31
C PRO A 119 10.01 2.74 19.05
N VAL A 120 9.53 2.61 17.81
CA VAL A 120 8.75 1.45 17.40
C VAL A 120 9.72 0.29 17.25
N ARG A 121 9.54 -0.75 18.08
CA ARG A 121 10.24 -2.02 17.94
C ARG A 121 9.19 -3.10 17.75
N LEU A 122 9.43 -3.99 16.79
CA LEU A 122 8.71 -5.24 16.71
C LEU A 122 9.18 -6.12 17.87
N GLU A 123 8.25 -6.78 18.53
CA GLU A 123 8.52 -7.71 19.62
C GLU A 123 8.01 -9.08 19.16
N ARG A 124 8.61 -10.14 19.70
CA ARG A 124 8.17 -11.48 19.37
C ARG A 124 6.75 -11.69 19.92
N ILE A 125 5.80 -11.94 19.03
CA ILE A 125 4.44 -12.35 19.43
C ILE A 125 4.52 -13.83 19.81
N GLY A 126 4.20 -14.14 21.07
CA GLY A 126 3.99 -15.53 21.48
C GLY A 126 2.65 -16.03 20.94
N SER A 127 2.68 -17.00 20.02
CA SER A 127 1.49 -17.69 19.54
C SER A 127 1.56 -19.18 19.89
N SER A 128 0.42 -19.75 20.27
CA SER A 128 0.33 -21.19 20.55
C SER A 128 0.38 -22.01 19.26
N GLU A 129 0.79 -23.26 19.38
CA GLU A 129 0.80 -24.19 18.26
C GLU A 129 -0.60 -24.38 17.64
N GLY A 130 -1.67 -24.35 18.44
CA GLY A 130 -3.04 -24.37 17.93
C GLY A 130 -3.38 -23.14 17.07
N ALA A 131 -2.89 -21.96 17.44
CA ALA A 131 -3.09 -20.74 16.66
C ALA A 131 -2.38 -20.83 15.30
N HIS A 132 -1.19 -21.43 15.22
CA HIS A 132 -0.50 -21.66 13.94
C HIS A 132 -1.33 -22.54 12.99
N THR A 133 -1.93 -23.62 13.50
CA THR A 133 -2.81 -24.48 12.70
C THR A 133 -4.03 -23.72 12.19
N ALA A 134 -4.68 -22.94 13.05
CA ALA A 134 -5.83 -22.12 12.67
C ALA A 134 -5.46 -21.09 11.57
N LEU A 135 -4.30 -20.43 11.69
CA LEU A 135 -3.82 -19.50 10.67
C LEU A 135 -3.59 -20.18 9.32
N LEU A 136 -3.04 -21.41 9.30
CA LEU A 136 -2.83 -22.17 8.06
C LEU A 136 -4.15 -22.63 7.43
N VAL A 137 -5.15 -23.00 8.22
CA VAL A 137 -6.50 -23.31 7.71
C VAL A 137 -7.16 -22.06 7.12
N VAL A 138 -7.09 -20.93 7.83
CA VAL A 138 -7.59 -19.64 7.33
C VAL A 138 -6.86 -19.23 6.05
N ALA A 139 -5.59 -19.60 5.89
CA ALA A 139 -4.83 -19.32 4.69
C ALA A 139 -5.37 -20.01 3.42
N LEU A 140 -6.27 -21.00 3.53
CA LEU A 140 -6.93 -21.64 2.38
C LEU A 140 -8.19 -20.88 1.91
N VAL A 141 -8.74 -19.99 2.74
CA VAL A 141 -9.98 -19.25 2.40
C VAL A 141 -9.83 -18.41 1.13
N PRO A 142 -8.75 -17.62 0.91
CA PRO A 142 -8.62 -16.83 -0.31
C PRO A 142 -8.54 -17.69 -1.58
N PHE A 143 -7.88 -18.84 -1.51
CA PHE A 143 -7.87 -19.80 -2.61
C PHE A 143 -9.27 -20.34 -2.91
N ALA A 144 -10.03 -20.74 -1.87
CA ALA A 144 -11.41 -21.19 -2.04
C ALA A 144 -12.31 -20.11 -2.65
N LEU A 145 -12.12 -18.84 -2.26
CA LEU A 145 -12.84 -17.70 -2.84
C LEU A 145 -12.49 -17.46 -4.30
N ILE A 146 -11.21 -17.57 -4.67
CA ILE A 146 -10.75 -17.46 -6.06
C ILE A 146 -11.33 -18.59 -6.89
N PHE A 147 -11.28 -19.82 -6.37
CA PHE A 147 -11.85 -21.00 -7.03
C PHE A 147 -13.37 -20.90 -7.22
N ALA A 148 -14.10 -20.45 -6.20
CA ALA A 148 -15.53 -20.15 -6.32
C ALA A 148 -15.79 -19.00 -7.32
N GLY A 149 -14.90 -18.01 -7.35
CA GLY A 149 -14.89 -16.91 -8.31
C GLY A 149 -14.77 -17.36 -9.77
N THR A 150 -14.03 -18.45 -10.02
CA THR A 150 -13.92 -19.11 -11.33
C THR A 150 -15.01 -20.16 -11.56
N ALA A 151 -16.10 -20.15 -10.77
CA ALA A 151 -17.18 -21.14 -10.82
C ALA A 151 -16.71 -22.60 -10.63
N GLY A 152 -15.59 -22.79 -9.93
CA GLY A 152 -15.00 -24.11 -9.71
C GLY A 152 -14.17 -24.64 -10.90
N ASP A 153 -13.95 -23.83 -11.93
CA ASP A 153 -13.14 -24.24 -13.07
C ASP A 153 -11.65 -23.91 -12.83
N LEU A 154 -10.84 -24.95 -12.55
CA LEU A 154 -9.38 -24.83 -12.50
C LEU A 154 -8.78 -24.55 -13.88
N GLY A 155 -9.47 -24.92 -14.96
CA GLY A 155 -9.09 -24.65 -16.34
C GLY A 155 -8.83 -23.16 -16.55
N VAL A 156 -9.65 -22.28 -15.98
CA VAL A 156 -9.46 -20.81 -16.04
C VAL A 156 -8.09 -20.36 -15.48
N LEU A 157 -7.57 -21.04 -14.46
CA LEU A 157 -6.24 -20.76 -13.90
C LEU A 157 -5.12 -21.40 -14.73
N LEU A 158 -5.39 -22.51 -15.41
CA LEU A 158 -4.40 -23.21 -16.22
C LEU A 158 -4.25 -22.59 -17.62
N ASN A 159 -5.35 -22.29 -18.30
CA ASN A 159 -5.39 -21.75 -19.66
C ASN A 159 -6.71 -20.98 -19.92
N ARG A 160 -6.61 -19.75 -20.43
CA ARG A 160 -7.74 -18.89 -20.82
C ARG A 160 -7.31 -17.90 -21.91
N THR A 161 -8.28 -17.45 -22.71
CA THR A 161 -8.07 -16.47 -23.80
C THR A 161 -8.32 -15.02 -23.40
N TYR A 162 -8.62 -14.75 -22.12
CA TYR A 162 -8.95 -13.42 -21.63
C TYR A 162 -8.23 -13.07 -20.33
N TYR A 163 -7.90 -11.80 -20.15
CA TYR A 163 -7.23 -11.31 -18.96
C TYR A 163 -8.23 -11.01 -17.83
N LEU A 164 -8.19 -11.83 -16.77
CA LEU A 164 -8.65 -11.61 -15.38
C LEU A 164 -10.05 -11.03 -15.06
N ALA A 165 -10.76 -10.34 -15.95
CA ALA A 165 -11.76 -9.35 -15.53
C ALA A 165 -13.06 -9.28 -16.33
N SER A 166 -13.14 -9.72 -17.60
CA SER A 166 -14.33 -9.43 -18.40
C SER A 166 -15.45 -10.48 -18.33
N LEU A 167 -15.19 -11.72 -17.85
CA LEU A 167 -16.12 -12.84 -18.08
C LEU A 167 -16.34 -13.79 -16.88
N GLN A 168 -15.87 -13.46 -15.68
CA GLN A 168 -16.05 -14.36 -14.54
C GLN A 168 -17.44 -14.23 -13.90
N ALA A 169 -18.09 -15.38 -13.65
CA ALA A 169 -19.43 -15.48 -13.05
C ALA A 169 -19.54 -14.72 -11.71
N ASN A 170 -18.46 -14.66 -10.91
CA ASN A 170 -18.44 -14.03 -9.60
C ASN A 170 -17.20 -13.14 -9.38
N GLN A 171 -17.06 -12.09 -10.19
CA GLN A 171 -15.92 -11.15 -10.13
C GLN A 171 -15.62 -10.61 -8.72
N GLN A 172 -16.65 -10.41 -7.88
CA GLN A 172 -16.49 -9.93 -6.51
C GLN A 172 -15.76 -10.92 -5.61
N LEU A 173 -16.12 -12.20 -5.65
CA LEU A 173 -15.49 -13.26 -4.85
C LEU A 173 -14.03 -13.45 -5.29
N PHE A 174 -13.80 -13.49 -6.60
CA PHE A 174 -12.46 -13.57 -7.17
C PHE A 174 -11.59 -12.40 -6.70
N GLY A 175 -12.08 -11.16 -6.85
CA GLY A 175 -11.36 -9.96 -6.44
C GLY A 175 -11.09 -9.94 -4.93
N PHE A 176 -12.05 -10.37 -4.10
CA PHE A 176 -11.88 -10.45 -2.66
C PHE A 176 -10.82 -11.48 -2.27
N GLY A 177 -10.87 -12.69 -2.83
CA GLY A 177 -9.87 -13.73 -2.61
C GLY A 177 -8.47 -13.29 -3.08
N ALA A 178 -8.35 -12.68 -4.27
CA ALA A 178 -7.07 -12.19 -4.79
C ALA A 178 -6.43 -11.13 -3.88
N ASN A 179 -7.24 -10.24 -3.29
CA ASN A 179 -6.75 -9.24 -2.34
C ASN A 179 -6.31 -9.87 -1.00
N LEU A 180 -7.02 -10.89 -0.52
CA LEU A 180 -6.66 -11.60 0.73
C LEU A 180 -5.44 -12.52 0.58
N ALA A 181 -5.12 -12.97 -0.63
CA ALA A 181 -4.01 -13.88 -0.92
C ALA A 181 -2.64 -13.35 -0.44
N LEU A 182 -2.39 -12.04 -0.55
CA LEU A 182 -1.16 -11.43 -0.02
C LEU A 182 -1.14 -11.46 1.51
N ALA A 183 -2.26 -11.18 2.16
CA ALA A 183 -2.35 -11.19 3.62
C ALA A 183 -2.06 -12.59 4.18
N VAL A 184 -2.55 -13.66 3.54
CA VAL A 184 -2.27 -15.03 3.99
C VAL A 184 -0.86 -15.49 3.65
N THR A 185 -0.24 -14.96 2.59
CA THR A 185 1.19 -15.17 2.31
C THR A 185 2.07 -14.60 3.43
N LEU A 186 1.68 -13.45 4.01
CA LEU A 186 2.32 -12.88 5.19
C LEU A 186 2.17 -13.80 6.41
N LEU A 187 0.94 -14.30 6.64
CA LEU A 187 0.66 -15.22 7.75
C LEU A 187 1.45 -16.53 7.60
N ALA A 188 1.59 -17.06 6.39
CA ALA A 188 2.41 -18.23 6.12
C ALA A 188 3.88 -17.97 6.49
N GLY A 189 4.45 -16.82 6.09
CA GLY A 189 5.79 -16.42 6.50
C GLY A 189 5.95 -16.32 8.03
N TYR A 190 4.96 -15.73 8.70
CA TYR A 190 4.93 -15.67 10.17
C TYR A 190 4.94 -17.06 10.81
N VAL A 191 4.04 -17.96 10.37
CA VAL A 191 3.96 -19.32 10.92
C VAL A 191 5.24 -20.11 10.65
N TRP A 192 5.84 -19.97 9.46
CA TRP A 192 7.12 -20.62 9.13
C TRP A 192 8.22 -20.27 10.12
N SER A 193 8.34 -18.99 10.51
CA SER A 193 9.36 -18.56 11.46
C SER A 193 8.96 -18.75 12.93
N ALA A 194 7.67 -18.67 13.28
CA ALA A 194 7.20 -18.73 14.67
C ALA A 194 7.07 -20.18 15.19
N SER A 195 6.67 -21.12 14.33
CA SER A 195 6.42 -22.52 14.69
C SER A 195 7.72 -23.28 14.96
N THR A 196 7.73 -24.19 15.94
CA THR A 196 8.82 -25.16 16.13
C THR A 196 8.58 -26.46 15.38
N ALA A 197 7.33 -26.81 15.09
CA ALA A 197 6.98 -28.04 14.37
C ALA A 197 7.34 -27.97 12.88
N TRP A 198 8.14 -28.93 12.40
CA TRP A 198 8.55 -29.05 10.99
C TRP A 198 7.36 -29.12 10.04
N THR A 199 6.32 -29.89 10.37
CA THR A 199 5.13 -30.08 9.52
C THR A 199 4.43 -28.75 9.20
N LYS A 200 4.32 -27.85 10.18
CA LYS A 200 3.72 -26.53 9.99
C LYS A 200 4.61 -25.58 9.18
N ARG A 201 5.93 -25.68 9.35
CA ARG A 201 6.89 -24.94 8.52
C ARG A 201 6.79 -25.37 7.06
N ALA A 202 6.78 -26.67 6.80
CA ALA A 202 6.61 -27.23 5.47
C ALA A 202 5.27 -26.82 4.85
N THR A 203 4.17 -26.92 5.62
CA THR A 203 2.84 -26.48 5.17
C THR A 203 2.81 -24.99 4.85
N SER A 204 3.47 -24.15 5.64
CA SER A 204 3.57 -22.70 5.39
C SER A 204 4.28 -22.39 4.07
N VAL A 205 5.36 -23.11 3.76
CA VAL A 205 6.07 -23.00 2.48
C VAL A 205 5.19 -23.47 1.33
N ALA A 206 4.49 -24.60 1.49
CA ALA A 206 3.56 -25.11 0.48
C ALA A 206 2.43 -24.11 0.18
N VAL A 207 1.86 -23.48 1.21
CA VAL A 207 0.86 -22.40 1.06
C VAL A 207 1.45 -21.19 0.32
N ALA A 208 2.67 -20.77 0.66
CA ALA A 208 3.32 -19.65 -0.02
C ALA A 208 3.61 -19.97 -1.50
N LEU A 209 4.05 -21.20 -1.81
CA LEU A 209 4.26 -21.66 -3.19
C LEU A 209 2.94 -21.75 -3.97
N LEU A 210 1.87 -22.23 -3.35
CA LEU A 210 0.53 -22.23 -3.95
C LEU A 210 0.13 -20.82 -4.38
N TYR A 211 0.27 -19.83 -3.50
CA TYR A 211 -0.05 -18.44 -3.84
C TYR A 211 0.91 -17.82 -4.85
N PHE A 212 2.19 -18.19 -4.83
CA PHE A 212 3.14 -17.77 -5.86
C PHE A 212 2.72 -18.27 -7.25
N ILE A 213 2.40 -19.56 -7.37
CA ILE A 213 1.90 -20.18 -8.61
C ILE A 213 0.59 -19.52 -9.05
N LEU A 214 -0.31 -19.25 -8.09
CA LEU A 214 -1.57 -18.57 -8.36
C LEU A 214 -1.32 -17.16 -8.92
N PHE A 215 -0.49 -16.34 -8.27
CA PHE A 215 -0.19 -15.00 -8.77
C PHE A 215 0.49 -15.00 -10.14
N PHE A 216 1.33 -16.00 -10.40
CA PHE A 216 1.93 -16.22 -11.71
C PHE A 216 0.85 -16.53 -12.75
N SER A 217 0.00 -17.53 -12.51
CA SER A 217 -1.16 -17.89 -13.36
C SER A 217 -2.10 -16.71 -13.64
N LEU A 218 -2.25 -15.80 -12.69
CA LEU A 218 -3.09 -14.61 -12.83
C LEU A 218 -2.40 -13.46 -13.59
N GLY A 219 -1.08 -13.48 -13.80
CA GLY A 219 -0.36 -12.34 -14.38
C GLY A 219 -0.46 -11.10 -13.47
N SER A 220 -0.41 -11.33 -12.16
CA SER A 220 -0.62 -10.30 -11.13
C SER A 220 0.71 -9.71 -10.66
N ARG A 221 0.77 -8.38 -10.48
CA ARG A 221 1.91 -7.72 -9.81
C ARG A 221 2.13 -8.23 -8.37
N SER A 222 1.13 -8.89 -7.78
CA SER A 222 1.25 -9.56 -6.49
C SER A 222 2.32 -10.67 -6.49
N LEU A 223 2.67 -11.22 -7.65
CA LEU A 223 3.76 -12.18 -7.81
C LEU A 223 5.09 -11.63 -7.28
N ALA A 224 5.43 -10.39 -7.66
CA ALA A 224 6.63 -9.70 -7.20
C ALA A 224 6.60 -9.41 -5.69
N MET A 225 5.40 -9.22 -5.13
CA MET A 225 5.20 -8.94 -3.71
C MET A 225 5.23 -10.20 -2.84
N ALA A 226 4.84 -11.36 -3.38
CA ALA A 226 4.75 -12.61 -2.62
C ALA A 226 6.02 -12.96 -1.82
N PRO A 227 7.24 -12.99 -2.39
CA PRO A 227 8.45 -13.29 -1.61
C PRO A 227 8.72 -12.23 -0.53
N ILE A 228 8.48 -10.95 -0.83
CA ILE A 228 8.69 -9.83 0.12
C ILE A 228 7.73 -9.98 1.30
N VAL A 229 6.46 -10.23 1.02
CA VAL A 229 5.39 -10.34 2.02
C VAL A 229 5.58 -11.58 2.89
N PHE A 230 6.01 -12.70 2.31
CA PHE A 230 6.40 -13.90 3.06
C PHE A 230 7.59 -13.60 3.99
N ALA A 231 8.68 -13.02 3.47
CA ALA A 231 9.85 -12.68 4.27
C ALA A 231 9.55 -11.64 5.37
N MET A 232 8.64 -10.70 5.09
CA MET A 232 8.17 -9.73 6.08
C MET A 232 7.38 -10.41 7.20
N GLY A 233 6.51 -11.36 6.88
CA GLY A 233 5.83 -12.19 7.88
C GLY A 233 6.80 -12.97 8.75
N ALA A 234 7.79 -13.61 8.14
CA ALA A 234 8.85 -14.32 8.85
C ALA A 234 9.64 -13.38 9.77
N TYR A 235 10.06 -12.23 9.24
CA TYR A 235 10.77 -11.22 10.01
C TYR A 235 9.95 -10.69 11.20
N ALA A 236 8.63 -10.50 11.03
CA ALA A 236 7.74 -10.07 12.10
C ALA A 236 7.67 -11.06 13.27
N ALA A 237 7.80 -12.36 13.01
CA ALA A 237 7.86 -13.37 14.06
C ALA A 237 9.18 -13.37 14.85
N SER A 238 10.27 -12.87 14.25
CA SER A 238 11.62 -12.88 14.86
C SER A 238 12.46 -11.67 14.42
N PRO A 239 12.09 -10.45 14.87
CA PRO A 239 12.64 -9.20 14.32
C PRO A 239 14.10 -8.93 14.67
N THR A 240 14.65 -9.66 15.64
CA THR A 240 16.07 -9.59 16.03
C THR A 240 16.97 -10.45 15.14
N SER A 241 16.42 -11.38 14.36
CA SER A 241 17.19 -12.31 13.52
C SER A 241 17.86 -11.61 12.35
N LYS A 242 19.19 -11.63 12.30
CA LYS A 242 19.97 -11.11 11.15
C LYS A 242 19.65 -11.86 9.86
N ARG A 243 19.50 -13.19 9.94
CA ARG A 243 19.18 -14.05 8.78
C ARG A 243 17.87 -13.64 8.11
N LEU A 244 16.84 -13.31 8.90
CA LEU A 244 15.54 -12.89 8.36
C LEU A 244 15.58 -11.47 7.77
N LYS A 245 16.45 -10.59 8.28
CA LYS A 245 16.70 -9.28 7.65
C LYS A 245 17.36 -9.45 6.28
N THR A 246 18.35 -10.34 6.19
CA THR A 246 18.99 -10.69 4.92
C THR A 246 17.99 -11.32 3.95
N LEU A 247 17.15 -12.25 4.42
CA LEU A 247 16.08 -12.84 3.62
C LEU A 247 15.14 -11.76 3.08
N LEU A 248 14.68 -10.83 3.92
CA LEU A 248 13.82 -9.73 3.50
C LEU A 248 14.49 -8.86 2.42
N LEU A 249 15.77 -8.53 2.58
CA LEU A 249 16.52 -7.76 1.59
C LEU A 249 16.65 -8.52 0.25
N ILE A 250 16.98 -9.81 0.30
CA ILE A 250 17.03 -10.68 -0.89
C ILE A 250 15.65 -10.74 -1.55
N SER A 251 14.58 -10.92 -0.77
CA SER A 251 13.22 -10.97 -1.28
C SER A 251 12.79 -9.66 -1.96
N VAL A 252 13.27 -8.50 -1.49
CA VAL A 252 13.07 -7.21 -2.19
C VAL A 252 13.77 -7.23 -3.55
N GLY A 253 15.02 -7.69 -3.62
CA GLY A 253 15.75 -7.84 -4.89
C GLY A 253 15.04 -8.79 -5.86
N VAL A 254 14.62 -9.97 -5.38
CA VAL A 254 13.83 -10.94 -6.16
C VAL A 254 12.52 -10.33 -6.63
N GLY A 255 11.80 -9.61 -5.76
CA GLY A 255 10.56 -8.94 -6.11
C GLY A 255 10.75 -7.89 -7.21
N LEU A 256 11.84 -7.12 -7.16
CA LEU A 256 12.18 -6.16 -8.22
C LEU A 256 12.43 -6.85 -9.56
N ILE A 257 13.14 -7.99 -9.58
CA ILE A 257 13.38 -8.79 -10.79
C ILE A 257 12.06 -9.40 -11.32
N LEU A 258 11.16 -9.81 -10.44
CA LEU A 258 9.86 -10.38 -10.83
C LEU A 258 8.85 -9.32 -11.31
N LEU A 259 9.09 -8.03 -11.06
CA LEU A 259 8.12 -6.97 -11.33
C LEU A 259 7.76 -6.79 -12.82
N PRO A 260 8.71 -6.85 -13.79
CA PRO A 260 8.39 -6.74 -15.21
C PRO A 260 7.57 -7.92 -15.75
N LEU A 261 7.74 -9.10 -15.15
CA LEU A 261 7.18 -10.35 -15.65
C LEU A 261 5.63 -10.33 -15.75
N PRO A 262 4.85 -9.94 -14.72
CA PRO A 262 3.41 -9.80 -14.85
C PRO A 262 2.94 -8.84 -15.96
N LEU A 263 3.76 -7.88 -16.37
CA LEU A 263 3.39 -6.93 -17.41
C LEU A 263 3.69 -7.44 -18.82
N SER A 264 4.77 -8.21 -19.00
CA SER A 264 5.00 -8.90 -20.26
C SER A 264 3.93 -9.96 -20.50
N LEU A 265 3.57 -10.74 -19.47
CA LEU A 265 2.55 -11.80 -19.54
C LEU A 265 1.13 -11.28 -19.85
N ARG A 266 0.86 -9.97 -19.65
CA ARG A 266 -0.42 -9.33 -19.99
C ARG A 266 -0.58 -9.06 -21.48
N LEU A 267 0.51 -9.06 -22.24
CA LEU A 267 0.50 -8.79 -23.68
C LEU A 267 0.17 -10.01 -24.53
N MET A 268 0.10 -11.19 -23.91
CA MET A 268 -0.15 -12.44 -24.61
C MET A 268 -1.64 -12.60 -24.94
N ASP A 269 -1.93 -13.31 -26.03
CA ASP A 269 -3.31 -13.67 -26.41
C ASP A 269 -3.91 -14.76 -25.50
N ALA A 270 -3.05 -15.56 -24.87
CA ALA A 270 -3.42 -16.60 -23.92
C ALA A 270 -2.81 -16.33 -22.54
N HIS A 271 -3.55 -16.69 -21.50
CA HIS A 271 -3.19 -16.46 -20.11
C HIS A 271 -3.45 -17.69 -19.25
N GLY A 272 -2.82 -17.75 -18.08
CA GLY A 272 -2.88 -18.92 -17.19
C GLY A 272 -1.52 -19.54 -17.00
N LEU A 273 -1.45 -20.55 -16.12
CA LEU A 273 -0.19 -21.18 -15.75
C LEU A 273 0.54 -21.76 -16.97
N ILE A 274 -0.17 -22.50 -17.83
CA ILE A 274 0.41 -23.22 -18.97
C ILE A 274 0.99 -22.25 -20.02
N PRO A 275 0.23 -21.31 -20.61
CA PRO A 275 0.78 -20.42 -21.62
C PRO A 275 1.91 -19.54 -21.07
N TYR A 276 1.84 -19.13 -19.80
CA TYR A 276 2.91 -18.35 -19.19
C TYR A 276 4.19 -19.16 -18.99
N LEU A 277 4.11 -20.44 -18.61
CA LEU A 277 5.28 -21.32 -18.57
C LEU A 277 5.86 -21.52 -19.97
N SER A 278 5.02 -21.71 -20.99
CA SER A 278 5.44 -21.80 -22.38
C SER A 278 6.17 -20.53 -22.85
N ASN A 279 5.74 -19.35 -22.39
CA ASN A 279 6.39 -18.07 -22.72
C ASN A 279 7.72 -17.83 -21.99
N LEU A 280 8.05 -18.64 -20.97
CA LEU A 280 9.35 -18.61 -20.30
C LEU A 280 10.37 -19.57 -20.94
N ALA A 281 9.97 -20.34 -21.95
CA ALA A 281 10.89 -21.20 -22.69
C ALA A 281 11.96 -20.36 -23.42
N PRO A 282 13.19 -20.88 -23.60
CA PRO A 282 14.29 -20.14 -24.24
C PRO A 282 13.97 -19.58 -25.63
N ASP A 283 13.08 -20.23 -26.36
CA ASP A 283 12.72 -19.88 -27.74
C ASP A 283 11.60 -18.83 -27.83
N SER A 284 11.03 -18.44 -26.69
CA SER A 284 9.96 -17.45 -26.62
C SER A 284 10.51 -16.02 -26.79
N PRO A 285 9.78 -15.08 -27.43
CA PRO A 285 10.15 -13.66 -27.43
C PRO A 285 10.46 -13.21 -26.01
N ALA A 286 11.73 -12.87 -25.78
CA ALA A 286 12.28 -12.70 -24.45
C ALA A 286 11.45 -11.71 -23.62
N VAL A 287 11.12 -12.11 -22.39
CA VAL A 287 10.65 -11.15 -21.39
C VAL A 287 11.79 -10.19 -21.12
N ASP A 288 11.66 -8.94 -21.58
CA ASP A 288 12.64 -7.91 -21.28
C ASP A 288 12.59 -7.55 -19.78
N VAL A 289 13.43 -8.25 -19.01
CA VAL A 289 13.74 -8.01 -17.60
C VAL A 289 14.95 -7.09 -17.44
N GLY A 290 15.33 -6.35 -18.48
CA GLY A 290 16.43 -5.39 -18.44
C GLY A 290 16.21 -4.30 -17.38
N ALA A 291 17.32 -3.71 -16.92
CA ALA A 291 17.31 -2.67 -15.90
C ALA A 291 16.40 -1.47 -16.28
N ALA A 292 16.34 -1.12 -17.56
CA ALA A 292 15.50 -0.03 -18.04
C ALA A 292 13.99 -0.34 -17.88
N SER A 293 13.55 -1.57 -18.20
CA SER A 293 12.16 -2.03 -18.01
C SER A 293 11.77 -2.04 -16.51
N LEU A 294 12.70 -2.44 -15.64
CA LEU A 294 12.52 -2.38 -14.19
C LEU A 294 12.39 -0.94 -13.69
N LEU A 295 13.28 -0.04 -14.15
CA LEU A 295 13.24 1.37 -13.77
C LEU A 295 11.98 2.06 -14.28
N LEU A 296 11.57 1.81 -15.53
CA LEU A 296 10.30 2.32 -16.06
C LEU A 296 9.08 1.79 -15.29
N ASN A 297 9.14 0.57 -14.77
CA ASN A 297 8.08 0.04 -13.91
C ASN A 297 7.89 0.84 -12.63
N LEU A 298 9.00 1.25 -12.02
CA LEU A 298 8.99 2.09 -10.83
C LEU A 298 8.59 3.54 -11.16
N LEU A 299 9.00 4.03 -12.34
CA LEU A 299 8.79 5.40 -12.80
C LEU A 299 7.58 5.58 -13.71
N GLN A 300 6.73 4.56 -13.88
CA GLN A 300 5.53 4.63 -14.73
C GLN A 300 4.59 5.78 -14.31
N SER A 301 4.63 6.16 -13.03
CA SER A 301 3.89 7.30 -12.49
C SER A 301 4.30 8.65 -13.08
N VAL A 302 5.55 8.81 -13.54
CA VAL A 302 6.08 10.07 -14.05
C VAL A 302 5.32 10.56 -15.30
N PRO A 303 5.27 9.81 -16.41
CA PRO A 303 4.53 10.24 -17.60
C PRO A 303 3.03 10.39 -17.35
N THR A 304 2.44 9.50 -16.54
CA THR A 304 1.01 9.53 -16.28
C THR A 304 0.62 10.73 -15.41
N VAL A 305 1.37 11.04 -14.35
CA VAL A 305 1.16 12.25 -13.54
C VAL A 305 1.35 13.50 -14.40
N ALA A 306 2.40 13.58 -15.21
CA ALA A 306 2.70 14.75 -16.03
C ALA A 306 1.58 15.05 -17.03
N VAL A 307 1.16 14.04 -17.81
CA VAL A 307 0.11 14.22 -18.83
C VAL A 307 -1.22 14.53 -18.17
N THR A 308 -1.61 13.78 -17.13
CA THR A 308 -2.83 14.08 -16.38
C THR A 308 -2.80 15.48 -15.77
N ALA A 309 -1.69 15.93 -15.20
CA ALA A 309 -1.61 17.24 -14.56
C ALA A 309 -1.64 18.41 -15.55
N PHE A 310 -0.97 18.28 -16.70
CA PHE A 310 -0.65 19.43 -17.55
C PHE A 310 -1.30 19.43 -18.94
N LYS A 311 -1.81 18.28 -19.41
CA LYS A 311 -2.37 18.14 -20.76
C LYS A 311 -3.84 17.78 -20.79
N GLU A 312 -4.30 17.00 -19.82
CA GLU A 312 -5.70 16.55 -19.76
C GLU A 312 -6.65 17.67 -19.28
N PRO A 313 -7.97 17.59 -19.55
CA PRO A 313 -8.94 18.52 -19.00
C PRO A 313 -9.30 18.21 -17.54
N ALA A 314 -9.70 19.24 -16.80
CA ALA A 314 -10.03 19.13 -15.38
C ALA A 314 -11.37 18.46 -15.13
N LEU A 315 -11.33 17.27 -14.51
CA LEU A 315 -12.51 16.48 -14.17
C LEU A 315 -13.03 16.73 -12.75
N PRO A 316 -14.35 16.64 -12.49
CA PRO A 316 -14.92 16.96 -11.18
C PRO A 316 -14.36 16.07 -10.04
N LEU A 317 -13.91 16.66 -8.93
CA LEU A 317 -13.30 15.87 -7.85
C LEU A 317 -14.30 15.21 -6.91
N TRP A 318 -15.56 15.66 -6.90
CA TRP A 318 -16.55 15.24 -5.90
C TRP A 318 -16.87 13.74 -5.99
N VAL A 319 -16.94 13.17 -7.20
CA VAL A 319 -17.15 11.72 -7.39
C VAL A 319 -15.96 10.95 -6.82
N SER A 320 -14.74 11.44 -7.06
CA SER A 320 -13.52 10.80 -6.57
C SER A 320 -13.41 10.86 -5.05
N LEU A 321 -13.80 11.97 -4.43
CA LEU A 321 -13.73 12.15 -2.99
C LEU A 321 -14.91 11.51 -2.23
N ASN A 322 -15.99 11.10 -2.89
CA ASN A 322 -17.17 10.57 -2.20
C ASN A 322 -16.88 9.18 -1.55
N PRO A 323 -17.09 8.99 -0.23
CA PRO A 323 -16.84 7.73 0.47
C PRO A 323 -17.82 6.60 0.11
N LEU A 324 -18.96 6.92 -0.53
CA LEU A 324 -19.98 5.93 -0.88
C LEU A 324 -19.49 4.89 -1.91
N PRO A 325 -20.17 3.74 -2.04
CA PRO A 325 -19.93 2.76 -3.10
C PRO A 325 -19.94 3.37 -4.52
N GLY A 326 -19.27 2.70 -5.47
CA GLY A 326 -19.06 3.20 -6.85
C GLY A 326 -20.35 3.50 -7.59
N ASN A 327 -21.32 2.61 -7.49
CA ASN A 327 -22.65 2.74 -8.07
C ASN A 327 -23.43 3.93 -7.49
N VAL A 328 -23.42 4.07 -6.15
CA VAL A 328 -24.15 5.15 -5.46
C VAL A 328 -23.52 6.52 -5.74
N ALA A 329 -22.20 6.60 -5.81
CA ALA A 329 -21.48 7.85 -6.08
C ALA A 329 -21.48 8.24 -7.57
N GLY A 330 -21.98 7.39 -8.48
CA GLY A 330 -21.92 7.62 -9.93
C GLY A 330 -20.54 7.42 -10.57
N TRP A 331 -19.61 6.73 -9.89
CA TRP A 331 -18.24 6.55 -10.37
C TRP A 331 -18.15 5.82 -11.71
N TYR A 332 -18.93 4.75 -11.88
CA TYR A 332 -18.87 3.93 -13.10
C TYR A 332 -19.42 4.65 -14.35
N ALA A 333 -20.21 5.71 -14.16
CA ALA A 333 -20.69 6.54 -15.26
C ALA A 333 -19.58 7.46 -15.80
N VAL A 334 -18.57 7.78 -14.99
CA VAL A 334 -17.53 8.75 -15.34
C VAL A 334 -16.13 8.14 -15.38
N SER A 335 -15.91 6.92 -14.86
CA SER A 335 -14.58 6.32 -14.71
C SER A 335 -13.76 6.26 -16.00
N ASP A 336 -14.46 6.19 -17.12
CA ASP A 336 -13.88 6.12 -18.46
C ASP A 336 -13.23 7.45 -18.89
N ALA A 337 -13.63 8.57 -18.29
CA ALA A 337 -12.98 9.86 -18.47
C ALA A 337 -11.72 10.01 -17.60
N TYR A 338 -11.59 9.26 -16.49
CA TYR A 338 -10.46 9.37 -15.54
C TYR A 338 -9.30 8.43 -15.91
N ARG A 339 -9.02 8.28 -17.21
CA ARG A 339 -7.95 7.39 -17.69
C ARG A 339 -7.31 7.92 -18.96
N LEU A 340 -6.00 7.75 -19.07
CA LEU A 340 -5.23 8.04 -20.27
C LEU A 340 -5.44 6.95 -21.33
N ASN A 341 -5.62 5.71 -20.88
CA ASN A 341 -6.04 4.57 -21.69
C ASN A 341 -6.68 3.50 -20.78
N VAL A 342 -7.10 2.37 -21.36
CA VAL A 342 -7.75 1.27 -20.62
C VAL A 342 -6.94 0.74 -19.42
N ASN A 343 -5.61 0.87 -19.46
CA ASN A 343 -4.68 0.32 -18.46
C ASN A 343 -4.07 1.40 -17.53
N ALA A 344 -4.22 2.68 -17.86
CA ALA A 344 -3.56 3.78 -17.17
C ALA A 344 -4.60 4.80 -16.69
N PRO A 345 -5.15 4.63 -15.47
CA PRO A 345 -6.01 5.64 -14.87
C PRO A 345 -5.21 6.92 -14.63
N TYR A 346 -5.90 8.05 -14.55
CA TYR A 346 -5.32 9.31 -14.08
C TYR A 346 -4.80 9.11 -12.65
N PRO A 347 -3.51 9.31 -12.37
CA PRO A 347 -3.01 9.20 -11.01
C PRO A 347 -3.57 10.29 -10.11
N ALA A 348 -3.80 10.00 -8.82
CA ALA A 348 -4.39 10.94 -7.87
C ALA A 348 -3.64 12.28 -7.80
N LEU A 349 -2.30 12.25 -7.78
CA LEU A 349 -1.49 13.47 -7.81
C LEU A 349 -1.73 14.30 -9.08
N GLY A 350 -1.78 13.65 -10.24
CA GLY A 350 -2.07 14.31 -11.52
C GLY A 350 -3.48 14.88 -11.57
N GLU A 351 -4.48 14.12 -11.13
CA GLU A 351 -5.90 14.52 -11.09
C GLU A 351 -6.11 15.77 -10.22
N LEU A 352 -5.44 15.84 -9.06
CA LEU A 352 -5.46 17.01 -8.18
C LEU A 352 -4.71 18.20 -8.78
N ALA A 353 -3.53 17.97 -9.37
CA ALA A 353 -2.70 19.01 -9.96
C ALA A 353 -3.35 19.66 -11.18
N ASN A 354 -4.11 18.88 -11.96
CA ASN A 354 -4.88 19.37 -13.09
C ASN A 354 -5.91 20.45 -12.70
N ARG A 355 -6.32 20.48 -11.43
CA ARG A 355 -7.19 21.52 -10.87
C ARG A 355 -6.39 22.74 -10.42
N SER A 356 -5.51 22.57 -9.44
CA SER A 356 -4.58 23.61 -8.99
C SER A 356 -3.56 23.06 -8.00
N VAL A 357 -2.42 23.76 -7.90
CA VAL A 357 -1.41 23.55 -6.85
C VAL A 357 -1.98 23.65 -5.43
N LEU A 358 -2.93 24.56 -5.20
CA LEU A 358 -3.59 24.73 -3.90
C LEU A 358 -4.41 23.49 -3.51
N VAL A 359 -5.09 22.87 -4.47
CA VAL A 359 -5.87 21.64 -4.25
C VAL A 359 -4.94 20.47 -3.89
N VAL A 360 -3.80 20.32 -4.58
CA VAL A 360 -2.75 19.35 -4.22
C VAL A 360 -2.28 19.58 -2.79
N ALA A 361 -1.90 20.81 -2.47
CA ALA A 361 -1.36 21.14 -1.15
C ALA A 361 -2.37 20.86 -0.02
N THR A 362 -3.62 21.27 -0.21
CA THR A 362 -4.70 21.06 0.76
C THR A 362 -4.98 19.58 0.96
N TYR A 363 -5.14 18.81 -0.13
CA TYR A 363 -5.42 17.38 -0.04
C TYR A 363 -4.29 16.62 0.66
N PHE A 364 -3.03 16.87 0.28
CA PHE A 364 -1.89 16.18 0.89
C PHE A 364 -1.59 16.65 2.31
N ALA A 365 -1.95 17.88 2.69
CA ALA A 365 -1.95 18.29 4.09
C ALA A 365 -2.98 17.52 4.93
N VAL A 366 -4.20 17.34 4.42
CA VAL A 366 -5.21 16.50 5.09
C VAL A 366 -4.72 15.05 5.19
N ALA A 367 -4.17 14.50 4.11
CA ALA A 367 -3.58 13.17 4.11
C ALA A 367 -2.44 13.05 5.15
N GLY A 368 -1.53 14.03 5.19
CA GLY A 368 -0.44 14.09 6.17
C GLY A 368 -0.94 14.13 7.62
N PHE A 369 -2.03 14.85 7.87
CA PHE A 369 -2.68 14.85 9.18
C PHE A 369 -3.20 13.45 9.56
N VAL A 370 -3.90 12.77 8.65
CA VAL A 370 -4.40 11.39 8.86
C VAL A 370 -3.25 10.41 9.08
N LEU A 371 -2.19 10.50 8.27
CA LEU A 371 -0.99 9.64 8.37
C LEU A 371 -0.26 9.86 9.70
N ALA A 372 -0.10 11.11 10.16
CA ALA A 372 0.50 11.38 11.47
C ALA A 372 -0.36 10.87 12.62
N ARG A 373 -1.69 11.00 12.53
CA ARG A 373 -2.60 10.45 13.53
C ARG A 373 -2.52 8.92 13.60
N THR A 374 -2.34 8.29 12.44
CA THR A 374 -2.14 6.85 12.28
C THR A 374 -0.79 6.42 12.84
N ASP A 375 0.29 7.18 12.61
CA ASP A 375 1.63 6.95 13.19
C ASP A 375 1.56 6.88 14.73
N LEU A 376 0.86 7.82 15.35
CA LEU A 376 0.63 7.83 16.80
C LEU A 376 -0.15 6.59 17.27
N ALA A 377 -1.10 6.11 16.48
CA ALA A 377 -1.86 4.89 16.78
C ALA A 377 -0.99 3.64 16.66
N ILE A 378 -0.18 3.53 15.60
CA ILE A 378 0.80 2.46 15.37
C ILE A 378 1.73 2.34 16.58
N ARG A 379 2.32 3.46 17.04
CA ARG A 379 3.21 3.49 18.21
C ARG A 379 2.52 2.98 19.47
N ARG A 380 1.28 3.41 19.73
CA ARG A 380 0.50 2.98 20.89
C ARG A 380 0.16 1.49 20.83
N LEU A 381 -0.20 0.99 19.66
CA LEU A 381 -0.53 -0.43 19.45
C LEU A 381 0.70 -1.30 19.62
N MET A 382 1.83 -0.92 19.02
CA MET A 382 3.12 -1.62 19.18
C MET A 382 3.54 -1.68 20.64
N ALA A 383 3.45 -0.55 21.36
CA ALA A 383 3.78 -0.48 22.80
C ALA A 383 2.83 -1.29 23.70
N ARG A 384 1.69 -1.77 23.18
CA ARG A 384 0.71 -2.61 23.88
C ARG A 384 0.76 -4.07 23.40
N GLY A 385 1.71 -4.44 22.55
CA GLY A 385 1.80 -5.79 21.97
C GLY A 385 0.79 -6.07 20.85
N HIS A 386 0.02 -5.08 20.38
CA HIS A 386 -0.95 -5.24 19.28
C HIS A 386 -0.31 -5.02 17.90
N GLN A 387 0.78 -5.73 17.64
CA GLN A 387 1.67 -5.43 16.52
C GLN A 387 1.08 -5.78 15.16
N LEU A 388 0.29 -6.85 15.06
CA LEU A 388 -0.39 -7.22 13.81
C LEU A 388 -1.34 -6.11 13.34
N TYR A 389 -2.08 -5.49 14.25
CA TYR A 389 -2.96 -4.37 13.92
C TYR A 389 -2.17 -3.12 13.52
N ALA A 390 -1.05 -2.85 14.20
CA ALA A 390 -0.16 -1.78 13.82
C ALA A 390 0.48 -2.00 12.43
N LEU A 391 0.88 -3.23 12.11
CA LEU A 391 1.38 -3.60 10.78
C LEU A 391 0.31 -3.46 9.70
N LEU A 392 -0.95 -3.77 10.01
CA LEU A 392 -2.08 -3.50 9.10
C LEU A 392 -2.20 -2.00 8.78
N LEU A 393 -2.12 -1.12 9.79
CA LEU A 393 -2.13 0.33 9.57
C LEU A 393 -0.94 0.81 8.72
N VAL A 394 0.25 0.25 8.95
CA VAL A 394 1.44 0.52 8.11
C VAL A 394 1.19 0.09 6.66
N ALA A 395 0.66 -1.12 6.45
CA ALA A 395 0.39 -1.66 5.13
C ALA A 395 -0.61 -0.80 4.35
N VAL A 396 -1.75 -0.44 4.96
CA VAL A 396 -2.75 0.43 4.31
C VAL A 396 -2.17 1.83 4.01
N SER A 397 -1.28 2.34 4.87
CA SER A 397 -0.57 3.60 4.62
C SER A 397 0.40 3.50 3.44
N GLY A 398 1.12 2.39 3.32
CA GLY A 398 1.98 2.12 2.17
C GLY A 398 1.18 1.98 0.87
N LEU A 399 0.01 1.34 0.93
CA LEU A 399 -0.92 1.28 -0.21
C LEU A 399 -1.36 2.68 -0.63
N PHE A 400 -1.75 3.54 0.30
CA PHE A 400 -2.04 4.95 -0.01
C PHE A 400 -0.86 5.63 -0.73
N ALA A 401 0.35 5.52 -0.17
CA ALA A 401 1.55 6.16 -0.72
C ALA A 401 1.83 5.71 -2.16
N VAL A 402 1.82 4.40 -2.43
CA VAL A 402 2.08 3.85 -3.77
C VAL A 402 0.92 4.15 -4.73
N PHE A 403 -0.33 3.95 -4.31
CA PHE A 403 -1.49 4.11 -5.17
C PHE A 403 -1.74 5.57 -5.55
N SER A 404 -1.38 6.52 -4.69
CA SER A 404 -1.46 7.95 -5.03
C SER A 404 -0.65 8.35 -6.27
N LEU A 405 0.38 7.56 -6.60
CA LEU A 405 1.26 7.76 -7.76
C LEU A 405 0.76 7.06 -9.03
N GLN A 406 -0.09 6.03 -8.91
CA GLN A 406 -0.40 5.12 -10.03
C GLN A 406 -1.89 4.92 -10.29
N TYR A 407 -2.75 5.27 -9.34
CA TYR A 407 -4.19 5.04 -9.39
C TYR A 407 -4.96 6.33 -9.17
N ASN A 408 -6.22 6.34 -9.60
CA ASN A 408 -7.13 7.48 -9.45
C ASN A 408 -7.31 7.97 -8.02
N LEU A 409 -7.72 9.23 -7.92
CA LEU A 409 -7.97 9.90 -6.64
C LEU A 409 -8.99 9.14 -5.80
N ARG A 410 -10.00 8.52 -6.42
CA ARG A 410 -11.01 7.74 -5.70
C ARG A 410 -10.44 6.56 -4.93
N THR A 411 -9.67 5.72 -5.61
CA THR A 411 -9.03 4.55 -5.02
C THR A 411 -8.07 4.97 -3.92
N THR A 412 -7.28 6.03 -4.18
CA THR A 412 -6.33 6.59 -3.23
C THR A 412 -7.03 7.15 -1.98
N THR A 413 -8.09 7.94 -2.14
CA THR A 413 -8.84 8.56 -1.03
C THR A 413 -9.50 7.52 -0.14
N ARG A 414 -9.98 6.40 -0.71
CA ARG A 414 -10.55 5.29 0.08
C ARG A 414 -9.56 4.70 1.07
N PHE A 415 -8.27 4.63 0.74
CA PHE A 415 -7.26 4.20 1.72
C PHE A 415 -7.17 5.16 2.90
N LEU A 416 -7.33 6.47 2.71
CA LEU A 416 -7.42 7.44 3.82
C LEU A 416 -8.67 7.23 4.68
N TYR A 417 -9.81 6.89 4.06
CA TYR A 417 -11.03 6.52 4.80
C TYR A 417 -10.83 5.26 5.62
N TYR A 418 -10.22 4.23 5.05
CA TYR A 418 -9.90 2.99 5.76
C TYR A 418 -8.91 3.24 6.91
N LEU A 419 -7.87 4.05 6.71
CA LEU A 419 -6.94 4.43 7.78
C LEU A 419 -7.62 5.16 8.92
N THR A 420 -8.52 6.09 8.58
CA THR A 420 -9.28 6.84 9.58
C THR A 420 -10.17 5.90 10.38
N ALA A 421 -10.94 5.04 9.71
CA ALA A 421 -11.81 4.06 10.36
C ALA A 421 -11.03 3.08 11.26
N LEU A 422 -9.95 2.49 10.74
CA LEU A 422 -9.11 1.56 11.51
C LEU A 422 -8.44 2.26 12.71
N THR A 423 -7.97 3.49 12.54
CA THR A 423 -7.38 4.27 13.64
C THR A 423 -8.41 4.59 14.74
N LEU A 424 -9.66 4.88 14.36
CA LEU A 424 -10.75 5.06 15.32
C LEU A 424 -11.11 3.77 16.04
N LEU A 425 -11.22 2.65 15.31
CA LEU A 425 -11.48 1.33 15.89
C LEU A 425 -10.39 0.93 16.90
N ALA A 426 -9.12 1.15 16.57
CA ALA A 426 -7.99 0.91 17.49
C ALA A 426 -8.09 1.72 18.80
N ALA A 427 -8.73 2.89 18.77
CA ALA A 427 -8.93 3.72 19.94
C ALA A 427 -10.15 3.32 20.78
N ILE A 428 -11.22 2.86 20.12
CA ILE A 428 -12.53 2.59 20.74
C ILE A 428 -12.62 1.17 21.30
N VAL A 429 -12.23 0.16 20.51
CA VAL A 429 -12.44 -1.26 20.85
C VAL A 429 -11.85 -1.65 22.21
N PRO A 430 -10.59 -1.29 22.55
CA PRO A 430 -10.03 -1.66 23.86
C PRO A 430 -10.81 -1.06 25.04
N ARG A 431 -11.38 0.14 24.87
CA ARG A 431 -12.18 0.80 25.91
C ARG A 431 -13.51 0.09 26.12
N LEU A 432 -14.17 -0.31 25.04
CA LEU A 432 -15.41 -1.08 25.09
C LEU A 432 -15.19 -2.45 25.75
N LEU A 433 -14.11 -3.16 25.37
CA LEU A 433 -13.77 -4.45 25.98
C LEU A 433 -13.44 -4.32 27.48
N ALA A 434 -12.71 -3.26 27.87
CA ALA A 434 -12.42 -3.00 29.28
C ALA A 434 -13.70 -2.70 30.09
N ALA A 435 -14.61 -1.88 29.53
CA ALA A 435 -15.90 -1.58 30.16
C ALA A 435 -16.75 -2.85 30.32
N ALA A 436 -16.83 -3.69 29.28
CA ALA A 436 -17.57 -4.95 29.32
C ALA A 436 -17.01 -5.92 30.38
N ARG A 437 -15.68 -6.06 30.49
CA ARG A 437 -15.03 -6.88 31.53
C ARG A 437 -15.27 -6.34 32.94
N GLY A 438 -15.30 -5.01 33.11
CA GLY A 438 -15.62 -4.36 34.38
C GLY A 438 -17.06 -4.63 34.83
N LEU A 439 -18.01 -4.66 33.90
CA LEU A 439 -19.40 -5.03 34.19
C LEU A 439 -19.54 -6.50 34.57
N TYR A 440 -18.84 -7.40 33.86
CA TYR A 440 -18.84 -8.83 34.17
C TYR A 440 -18.27 -9.12 35.56
N SER A 441 -17.12 -8.52 35.92
CA SER A 441 -16.50 -8.71 37.23
C SER A 441 -17.34 -8.16 38.39
N ARG A 442 -18.07 -7.04 38.17
CA ARG A 442 -19.05 -6.52 39.14
C ARG A 442 -20.22 -7.47 39.35
N ARG A 443 -20.83 -7.99 38.28
CA ARG A 443 -21.94 -8.96 38.37
C ARG A 443 -21.53 -10.27 39.04
N TYR A 444 -20.32 -10.76 38.75
CA TYR A 444 -19.78 -11.96 39.40
C TYR A 444 -19.61 -11.74 40.91
N ARG A 445 -19.04 -10.60 41.33
CA ARG A 445 -18.90 -10.25 42.75
C ARG A 445 -20.22 -10.06 43.48
N THR A 446 -21.25 -9.49 42.85
CA THR A 446 -22.57 -9.36 43.48
C THR A 446 -23.29 -10.69 43.62
N ARG A 447 -23.11 -11.62 42.67
CA ARG A 447 -23.76 -12.94 42.69
C ARG A 447 -23.09 -13.93 43.65
N HIS A 448 -21.78 -13.81 43.85
CA HIS A 448 -21.00 -14.67 44.75
C HIS A 448 -20.61 -13.99 46.07
N ARG A 449 -21.20 -12.84 46.39
CA ARG A 449 -21.15 -12.33 47.76
C ARG A 449 -22.09 -13.21 48.58
N GLU A 450 -21.54 -14.24 49.21
CA GLU A 450 -22.31 -15.13 50.07
C GLU A 450 -23.08 -14.30 51.11
N PRO A 451 -24.42 -14.32 51.08
CA PRO A 451 -25.22 -13.75 52.14
C PRO A 451 -25.13 -14.71 53.33
N GLY A 452 -24.16 -14.55 54.22
CA GLY A 452 -24.21 -15.31 55.49
C GLY A 452 -22.91 -15.71 56.17
N LEU A 453 -21.72 -15.36 55.67
CA LEU A 453 -20.51 -15.44 56.51
C LEU A 453 -20.49 -14.25 57.48
N THR A 454 -21.43 -14.25 58.43
CA THR A 454 -21.32 -13.53 59.68
C THR A 454 -20.05 -14.01 60.35
N ARG A 455 -18.98 -13.20 60.26
CA ARG A 455 -17.76 -13.44 61.03
C ARG A 455 -18.16 -13.64 62.50
N PRO A 456 -17.80 -14.76 63.14
CA PRO A 456 -18.05 -14.94 64.56
C PRO A 456 -17.41 -13.75 65.28
N ARG A 457 -18.23 -12.96 65.98
CA ARG A 457 -17.73 -11.99 66.95
C ARG A 457 -17.16 -12.82 68.08
N GLY A 458 -15.83 -12.82 68.20
CA GLY A 458 -15.15 -13.42 69.34
C GLY A 458 -15.67 -12.81 70.63
N LEU A 459 -16.04 -13.71 71.55
CA LEU A 459 -16.05 -13.48 72.99
C LEU A 459 -14.68 -13.86 73.54
#